data_AF-J2WT24-F1
#
_entry.id   AF-J2WT24-F1
#
_cell.length_a   1.000
_cell.length_b   1.000
_cell.length_c   1.000
_cell.angle_alpha   90.00
_cell.angle_beta   90.00
_cell.angle_gamma   90.00
#
_symmetry.space_group_name_H-M   'P 1'
#
loop_
_entity.id
_entity.type
_entity.pdbx_description
1 polymer ?
#
loop_
_entity_poly.entity_id
_entity_poly.type
_entity_poly.pdbx_seq_one_letter_code
_entity_poly.pdbx_strand_id
1 'polypeptide(L)'
;MEPGHWPSEHSDALRDYFLRGMSYAEIGKQINARFGTAYTRSAVVGRAKRLGLVVPPRMTSPPIVPSLPGEGGLPSPRRSALQHLNLPPESAMKPAARVTLRCVGVQPRLIQLVELEPADCRYPYGGDKDGEEISFCGHPCQSGSSYCAPHARLTQRSVAASGRGAGPVVLRLVSAA
;
A
#
# COMPACT_ATOMS: atom_id res chain seq x y z
N MET A 1 -19.90 -3.50 16.70
CA MET A 1 -18.83 -4.44 16.29
C MET A 1 -17.64 -3.60 15.90
N GLU A 2 -16.66 -3.47 16.79
CA GLU A 2 -15.47 -2.62 16.62
C GLU A 2 -14.49 -3.25 15.61
N PRO A 3 -14.41 -2.76 14.36
CA PRO A 3 -13.57 -3.34 13.32
C PRO A 3 -12.17 -2.73 13.41
N GLY A 4 -11.40 -3.09 14.43
CA GLY A 4 -10.06 -2.52 14.60
C GLY A 4 -9.22 -3.18 15.68
N HIS A 5 -9.86 -3.84 16.65
CA HIS A 5 -9.13 -4.55 17.69
C HIS A 5 -8.62 -5.88 17.11
N TRP A 6 -7.30 -6.06 17.09
CA TRP A 6 -6.66 -7.35 16.85
C TRP A 6 -6.15 -7.89 18.18
N PRO A 7 -6.95 -8.69 18.91
CA PRO A 7 -6.54 -9.30 20.16
C PRO A 7 -5.20 -10.01 20.08
N SER A 8 -4.48 -10.05 21.21
CA SER A 8 -3.28 -10.87 21.37
C SER A 8 -3.56 -12.32 20.98
N GLU A 9 -4.70 -12.87 21.41
CA GLU A 9 -5.11 -14.25 21.12
C GLU A 9 -5.17 -14.57 19.61
N HIS A 10 -5.67 -13.63 18.79
CA HIS A 10 -5.72 -13.79 17.33
C HIS A 10 -4.32 -13.69 16.71
N SER A 11 -3.43 -12.91 17.33
CA SER A 11 -2.03 -12.79 16.92
C SER A 11 -1.26 -14.08 17.23
N ASP A 12 -1.51 -14.67 18.39
CA ASP A 12 -0.87 -15.90 18.84
C ASP A 12 -1.31 -17.07 17.96
N ALA A 13 -2.61 -17.18 17.67
CA ALA A 13 -3.15 -18.15 16.71
C ALA A 13 -2.56 -17.95 15.30
N LEU A 14 -2.39 -16.70 14.86
CA LEU A 14 -1.76 -16.40 13.57
C LEU A 14 -0.30 -16.89 13.53
N ARG A 15 0.48 -16.71 14.61
CA ARG A 15 1.86 -17.23 14.68
C ARG A 15 1.89 -18.76 14.62
N ASP A 16 1.05 -19.43 15.40
CA ASP A 16 0.96 -20.89 15.42
C ASP A 16 0.59 -21.46 14.04
N TYR A 17 -0.46 -20.96 13.38
CA TYR A 17 -0.83 -21.43 12.05
C TYR A 17 0.20 -21.08 10.96
N PHE A 18 0.92 -19.96 11.12
CA PHE A 18 2.02 -19.60 10.24
C PHE A 18 3.20 -20.58 10.38
N LEU A 19 3.56 -20.97 11.60
CA LEU A 19 4.60 -21.98 11.87
C LEU A 19 4.20 -23.37 11.34
N ARG A 20 2.90 -23.68 11.31
CA ARG A 20 2.36 -24.88 10.65
C ARG A 20 2.38 -24.81 9.12
N GLY A 21 2.87 -23.73 8.52
CA GLY A 21 3.02 -23.58 7.08
C GLY A 21 1.71 -23.33 6.33
N MET A 22 0.64 -22.92 7.01
CA MET A 22 -0.64 -22.63 6.36
C MET A 22 -0.55 -21.36 5.51
N SER A 23 -1.32 -21.33 4.42
CA SER A 23 -1.44 -20.11 3.60
C SER A 23 -2.23 -19.02 4.36
N TYR A 24 -1.94 -17.75 4.09
CA TYR A 24 -2.66 -16.64 4.74
C TYR A 24 -4.18 -16.64 4.54
N ALA A 25 -4.67 -17.21 3.43
CA ALA A 25 -6.10 -17.36 3.22
C ALA A 25 -6.69 -18.41 4.16
N GLU A 26 -5.99 -19.51 4.37
CA GLU A 26 -6.40 -20.60 5.25
C GLU A 26 -6.31 -20.19 6.73
N ILE A 27 -5.23 -19.49 7.10
CA ILE A 27 -5.08 -18.87 8.43
C ILE A 27 -6.28 -17.95 8.73
N GLY A 28 -6.70 -17.13 7.76
CA GLY A 28 -7.87 -16.26 7.90
C GLY A 28 -9.15 -17.04 8.16
N LYS A 29 -9.42 -18.10 7.38
CA LYS A 29 -10.58 -18.97 7.62
C LYS A 29 -10.55 -19.60 9.01
N GLN A 30 -9.38 -20.09 9.44
CA GLN A 30 -9.24 -20.76 10.73
C GLN A 30 -9.41 -19.81 11.92
N ILE A 31 -8.88 -18.59 11.83
CA ILE A 31 -9.08 -17.55 12.85
C ILE A 31 -10.55 -17.12 12.88
N ASN A 32 -11.17 -16.94 11.72
CA ASN A 32 -12.58 -16.59 11.63
C ASN A 32 -13.49 -17.68 12.23
N ALA A 33 -13.21 -18.95 11.93
CA ALA A 33 -13.94 -20.08 12.48
C ALA A 33 -13.76 -20.23 14.00
N ARG A 34 -12.54 -20.00 14.52
CA ARG A 34 -12.24 -20.16 15.95
C ARG A 34 -12.79 -19.03 16.82
N PHE A 35 -12.72 -17.79 16.33
CA PHE A 35 -13.03 -16.61 17.14
C PHE A 35 -14.30 -15.87 16.68
N GLY A 36 -15.04 -16.41 15.71
CA GLY A 36 -16.24 -15.77 15.17
C GLY A 36 -15.96 -14.41 14.50
N THR A 37 -14.76 -14.25 13.95
CA THR A 37 -14.32 -13.01 13.31
C THR A 37 -14.51 -13.04 11.79
N ALA A 38 -14.42 -11.88 11.15
CA ALA A 38 -14.55 -11.72 9.71
C ALA A 38 -13.29 -11.09 9.09
N TYR A 39 -12.10 -11.59 9.44
CA TYR A 39 -10.86 -11.11 8.86
C TYR A 39 -10.70 -11.54 7.41
N THR A 40 -10.32 -10.59 6.56
CA THR A 40 -9.97 -10.86 5.17
C THR A 40 -8.53 -11.38 5.06
N ARG A 41 -8.20 -12.05 3.95
CA ARG A 41 -6.82 -12.47 3.66
C ARG A 41 -5.82 -11.31 3.81
N SER A 42 -6.19 -10.12 3.33
CA SER A 42 -5.34 -8.92 3.40
C SER A 42 -5.13 -8.43 4.84
N ALA A 43 -6.13 -8.57 5.71
CA ALA A 43 -6.01 -8.25 7.13
C ALA A 43 -4.99 -9.18 7.82
N VAL A 44 -5.05 -10.47 7.53
CA VAL A 44 -4.10 -11.48 8.05
C VAL A 44 -2.69 -11.20 7.56
N VAL A 45 -2.51 -10.95 6.26
CA VAL A 45 -1.19 -10.60 5.69
C VAL A 45 -0.64 -9.32 6.33
N GLY A 46 -1.47 -8.30 6.48
CA GLY A 46 -1.07 -7.04 7.12
C GLY A 46 -0.64 -7.24 8.56
N ARG A 47 -1.36 -8.09 9.32
CA ARG A 47 -0.99 -8.41 10.70
C ARG A 47 0.30 -9.22 10.76
N ALA A 48 0.46 -10.25 9.92
CA ALA A 48 1.65 -11.08 9.88
C ALA A 48 2.92 -10.26 9.63
N LYS A 49 2.86 -9.30 8.70
CA LYS A 49 3.96 -8.36 8.44
C LYS A 49 4.33 -7.52 9.67
N ARG A 50 3.33 -6.97 10.37
CA ARG A 50 3.56 -6.20 11.61
C ARG A 50 4.11 -7.05 12.75
N LEU A 51 3.81 -8.36 12.77
CA LEU A 51 4.34 -9.33 13.72
C LEU A 51 5.75 -9.85 13.33
N GLY A 52 6.33 -9.38 12.22
CA GLY A 52 7.65 -9.84 11.77
C GLY A 52 7.67 -11.27 11.25
N LEU A 53 6.51 -11.85 10.94
CA LEU A 53 6.40 -13.19 10.34
C LEU A 53 6.73 -13.08 8.84
N VAL A 54 8.03 -13.01 8.55
CA VAL A 54 8.56 -12.91 7.19
C VAL A 54 8.55 -14.31 6.57
N VAL A 55 7.88 -14.43 5.43
CA VAL A 55 7.99 -15.60 4.56
C VAL A 55 9.36 -15.53 3.89
N PRO A 56 10.27 -16.53 4.04
CA PRO A 56 11.43 -16.62 3.17
C PRO A 56 10.97 -16.69 1.71
N PRO A 57 11.73 -16.14 0.74
CA PRO A 57 11.27 -15.97 -0.63
C PRO A 57 11.19 -17.32 -1.33
N ARG A 58 10.09 -18.05 -1.12
CA ARG A 58 9.58 -19.19 -1.91
C ARG A 58 8.37 -19.80 -1.20
N MET A 59 7.24 -19.11 -1.30
CA MET A 59 5.93 -19.76 -1.31
C MET A 59 5.08 -19.02 -2.35
N THR A 60 5.52 -19.12 -3.60
CA THR A 60 4.62 -18.93 -4.74
C THR A 60 3.62 -20.08 -4.65
N SER A 61 2.41 -19.78 -4.21
CA SER A 61 1.28 -20.71 -4.26
C SER A 61 1.19 -21.33 -5.65
N PRO A 62 0.91 -22.65 -5.79
CA PRO A 62 0.59 -23.23 -7.08
C PRO A 62 -0.54 -22.42 -7.74
N PRO A 63 -0.47 -22.16 -9.06
CA PRO A 63 -1.48 -21.38 -9.75
C PRO A 63 -2.87 -22.00 -9.55
N ILE A 64 -3.82 -21.14 -9.17
CA ILE A 64 -5.26 -21.40 -9.14
C ILE A 64 -5.70 -21.61 -10.60
N VAL A 65 -5.65 -22.85 -11.06
CA VAL A 65 -6.48 -23.33 -12.16
C VAL A 65 -7.19 -24.57 -11.63
N PRO A 66 -8.53 -24.59 -11.52
CA PRO A 66 -9.24 -25.81 -11.19
C PRO A 66 -9.03 -26.80 -12.34
N SER A 67 -8.35 -27.91 -12.09
CA SER A 67 -8.36 -29.06 -13.00
C SER A 67 -9.74 -29.71 -12.91
N LEU A 68 -10.64 -29.29 -13.79
CA LEU A 68 -11.87 -30.03 -14.10
C LEU A 68 -11.48 -31.34 -14.81
N PRO A 69 -12.03 -32.50 -14.41
CA PRO A 69 -11.96 -33.70 -15.22
C PRO A 69 -13.00 -33.58 -16.33
N GLY A 70 -12.54 -33.27 -17.54
CA GLY A 70 -13.36 -33.21 -18.75
C GLY A 70 -12.67 -33.95 -19.87
N GLU A 71 -13.21 -35.12 -20.19
CA GLU A 71 -12.88 -35.94 -21.36
C GLU A 71 -13.04 -35.17 -22.69
N GLY A 72 -12.15 -35.48 -23.64
CA GLY A 72 -12.41 -35.52 -25.08
C GLY A 72 -12.71 -34.20 -25.82
N GLY A 73 -11.70 -33.62 -26.48
CA GLY A 73 -11.91 -32.60 -27.52
C GLY A 73 -10.62 -32.23 -28.27
N LEU A 74 -10.66 -32.35 -29.60
CA LEU A 74 -9.58 -32.27 -30.61
C LEU A 74 -8.61 -31.06 -30.54
N PRO A 75 -7.39 -31.17 -31.11
CA PRO A 75 -6.39 -30.10 -31.08
C PRO A 75 -6.72 -28.98 -32.07
N SER A 76 -6.86 -27.76 -31.57
CA SER A 76 -6.96 -26.53 -32.39
C SER A 76 -5.60 -25.80 -32.38
N PRO A 77 -5.14 -25.22 -33.51
CA PRO A 77 -3.73 -24.97 -33.74
C PRO A 77 -3.20 -23.83 -32.88
N ARG A 78 -2.01 -24.06 -32.32
CA ARG A 78 -1.17 -23.07 -31.64
C ARG A 78 -1.07 -21.78 -32.47
N ARG A 79 -1.73 -20.72 -32.01
CA ARG A 79 -1.26 -19.36 -32.29
C ARG A 79 -0.09 -19.07 -31.37
N SER A 80 1.10 -19.36 -31.90
CA SER A 80 2.37 -18.83 -31.46
C SER A 80 2.33 -17.30 -31.49
N ALA A 81 1.92 -16.66 -30.41
CA ALA A 81 2.04 -15.21 -30.26
C ALA A 81 1.93 -14.79 -28.79
N LEU A 82 2.95 -15.06 -27.98
CA LEU A 82 3.31 -14.22 -26.81
C LEU A 82 4.82 -14.39 -26.54
N GLN A 83 5.66 -14.09 -27.53
CA GLN A 83 7.13 -14.05 -27.37
C GLN A 83 7.65 -12.72 -26.79
N HIS A 84 6.78 -11.84 -26.27
CA HIS A 84 7.21 -10.57 -25.70
C HIS A 84 6.51 -10.26 -24.38
N LEU A 85 6.54 -11.20 -23.43
CA LEU A 85 6.51 -10.81 -22.03
C LEU A 85 7.80 -10.03 -21.77
N ASN A 86 7.73 -8.70 -21.92
CA ASN A 86 8.69 -7.75 -21.35
C ASN A 86 8.62 -7.88 -19.82
N LEU A 87 9.12 -8.99 -19.30
CA LEU A 87 9.43 -9.13 -17.89
C LEU A 87 10.59 -8.17 -17.64
N PRO A 88 10.43 -7.19 -16.73
CA PRO A 88 11.55 -6.35 -16.33
C PRO A 88 12.69 -7.27 -15.90
N PRO A 89 13.94 -7.02 -16.35
CA PRO A 89 15.08 -7.83 -15.92
C PRO A 89 15.11 -7.86 -14.38
N GLU A 90 15.44 -9.00 -13.77
CA GLU A 90 15.42 -9.17 -12.30
C GLU A 90 16.26 -8.10 -11.56
N SER A 91 17.23 -7.48 -12.25
CA SER A 91 17.97 -6.32 -11.76
C SER A 91 17.11 -5.08 -11.47
N ALA A 92 15.96 -4.91 -12.12
CA ALA A 92 15.01 -3.81 -11.89
C ALA A 92 14.19 -3.98 -10.59
N MET A 93 14.28 -5.14 -9.93
CA MET A 93 13.61 -5.42 -8.65
C MET A 93 14.48 -5.08 -7.43
N LYS A 94 15.75 -4.72 -7.64
CA LYS A 94 16.56 -4.15 -6.56
C LYS A 94 15.92 -2.80 -6.19
N PRO A 95 15.57 -2.54 -4.92
CA PRO A 95 15.10 -1.23 -4.52
C PRO A 95 16.18 -0.23 -4.90
N ALA A 96 15.92 0.59 -5.92
CA ALA A 96 16.78 1.71 -6.23
C ALA A 96 16.93 2.50 -4.93
N ALA A 97 18.17 2.88 -4.60
CA ALA A 97 18.41 3.77 -3.47
C ALA A 97 17.42 4.91 -3.57
N ARG A 98 16.66 5.17 -2.49
CA ARG A 98 15.62 6.19 -2.50
C ARG A 98 16.31 7.52 -2.76
N VAL A 99 16.23 7.99 -4.00
CA VAL A 99 16.75 9.31 -4.36
C VAL A 99 15.84 10.32 -3.71
N THR A 100 16.40 11.16 -2.84
CA THR A 100 15.70 12.31 -2.27
C THR A 100 15.52 13.35 -3.38
N LEU A 101 14.38 13.29 -4.07
CA LEU A 101 14.04 14.28 -5.09
C LEU A 101 13.75 15.62 -4.40
N ARG A 102 14.75 16.49 -4.36
CA ARG A 102 14.59 17.90 -3.97
C ARG A 102 14.44 18.77 -5.22
N CYS A 103 13.60 19.80 -5.14
CA CYS A 103 13.53 20.80 -6.20
C CYS A 103 14.84 21.59 -6.27
N VAL A 104 15.73 21.26 -7.21
CA VAL A 104 17.03 21.95 -7.39
C VAL A 104 16.88 23.47 -7.63
N GLY A 105 15.70 23.92 -8.10
CA GLY A 105 15.41 25.33 -8.37
C GLY A 105 14.54 26.04 -7.33
N VAL A 106 14.25 25.45 -6.17
CA VAL A 106 13.46 26.12 -5.12
C VAL A 106 14.35 26.39 -3.92
N GLN A 107 14.51 27.66 -3.57
CA GLN A 107 15.14 28.06 -2.32
C GLN A 107 14.05 28.14 -1.24
N PRO A 108 13.90 27.16 -0.34
CA PRO A 108 12.87 27.22 0.70
C PRO A 108 13.17 28.34 1.72
N ARG A 109 12.11 28.82 2.38
CA ARG A 109 12.21 29.76 3.52
C ARG A 109 12.60 29.06 4.83
N LEU A 110 12.56 27.72 4.87
CA LEU A 110 12.94 26.88 6.02
C LEU A 110 12.26 27.32 7.33
N ILE A 111 10.93 27.44 7.26
CA ILE A 111 10.09 27.86 8.38
C ILE A 111 9.82 26.66 9.30
N GLN A 112 9.76 26.87 10.62
CA GLN A 112 9.40 25.81 11.57
C GLN A 112 7.89 25.52 11.53
N LEU A 113 7.45 24.35 12.04
CA LEU A 113 6.03 23.99 12.03
C LEU A 113 5.14 25.04 12.74
N VAL A 114 5.67 25.64 13.81
CA VAL A 114 4.97 26.60 14.66
C VAL A 114 4.72 27.95 13.99
N GLU A 115 5.50 28.28 12.97
CA GLU A 115 5.47 29.57 12.25
C GLU A 115 4.75 29.45 10.90
N LEU A 116 4.21 28.28 10.58
CA LEU A 116 3.67 27.99 9.25
C LEU A 116 2.23 28.48 9.11
N GLU A 117 2.01 29.43 8.22
CA GLU A 117 0.67 29.98 7.97
C GLU A 117 -0.19 29.02 7.13
N PRO A 118 -1.54 29.13 7.17
CA PRO A 118 -2.43 28.24 6.42
C PRO A 118 -2.16 28.19 4.91
N ALA A 119 -1.74 29.33 4.34
CA ALA A 119 -1.43 29.52 2.94
C ALA A 119 0.03 29.17 2.57
N ASP A 120 0.85 28.69 3.51
CA ASP A 120 2.25 28.37 3.26
C ASP A 120 2.47 26.91 2.84
N CYS A 121 3.45 26.72 1.97
CA CYS A 121 3.82 25.43 1.42
C CYS A 121 4.39 24.51 2.49
N ARG A 122 3.70 23.39 2.70
CA ARG A 122 3.99 22.37 3.73
C ARG A 122 5.01 21.31 3.30
N TYR A 123 5.83 21.58 2.29
CA TYR A 123 6.83 20.62 1.84
C TYR A 123 7.98 20.56 2.86
N PRO A 124 8.27 19.39 3.45
CA PRO A 124 9.27 19.24 4.51
C PRO A 124 10.69 19.19 3.96
N TYR A 125 11.63 19.71 4.74
CA TYR A 125 13.07 19.68 4.56
C TYR A 125 13.71 19.20 5.88
N GLY A 126 14.66 18.28 5.78
CA GLY A 126 15.30 17.68 6.96
C GLY A 126 14.43 16.61 7.64
N GLY A 127 14.84 16.19 8.83
CA GLY A 127 14.17 15.13 9.60
C GLY A 127 14.32 13.72 9.01
N ASP A 128 15.33 13.51 8.16
CA ASP A 128 15.60 12.19 7.58
C ASP A 128 16.27 11.27 8.64
N LYS A 129 16.89 11.86 9.67
CA LYS A 129 17.51 11.15 10.80
C LYS A 129 16.93 11.62 12.14
N ASP A 130 17.02 10.73 13.13
CA ASP A 130 16.63 11.06 14.51
C ASP A 130 17.44 12.26 15.04
N GLY A 131 16.73 13.28 15.52
CA GLY A 131 17.32 14.51 16.08
C GLY A 131 17.56 15.64 15.08
N GLU A 132 17.24 15.46 13.79
CA GLU A 132 17.27 16.56 12.81
C GLU A 132 15.99 17.39 12.89
N GLU A 133 16.14 18.71 12.93
CA GLU A 133 15.01 19.64 12.89
C GLU A 133 14.29 19.56 11.53
N ILE A 134 12.97 19.57 11.56
CA ILE A 134 12.12 19.56 10.37
C ILE A 134 11.72 21.01 10.06
N SER A 135 12.13 21.50 8.90
CA SER A 135 11.73 22.81 8.39
C SER A 135 10.82 22.66 7.16
N PHE A 136 10.08 23.70 6.82
CA PHE A 136 9.12 23.70 5.72
C PHE A 136 9.45 24.77 4.68
N CYS A 137 8.98 24.54 3.44
CA CYS A 137 9.22 25.44 2.32
C CYS A 137 8.75 26.89 2.55
N GLY A 138 7.55 27.10 3.10
CA GLY A 138 7.05 28.45 3.46
C GLY A 138 6.65 29.37 2.29
N HIS A 139 6.70 28.91 1.04
CA HIS A 139 6.22 29.68 -0.12
C HIS A 139 4.69 29.66 -0.21
N PRO A 140 4.04 30.67 -0.81
CA PRO A 140 2.60 30.66 -0.99
C PRO A 140 2.13 29.41 -1.75
N CYS A 141 1.08 28.77 -1.23
CA CYS A 141 0.46 27.60 -1.83
C CYS A 141 -0.18 27.93 -3.18
N GLN A 142 -0.13 26.96 -4.10
CA GLN A 142 -0.95 26.99 -5.30
C GLN A 142 -2.41 26.70 -4.90
N SER A 143 -3.38 27.35 -5.56
CA SER A 143 -4.81 27.11 -5.34
C SER A 143 -5.17 25.62 -5.44
N GLY A 144 -5.87 25.11 -4.42
CA GLY A 144 -6.24 23.69 -4.34
C GLY A 144 -5.10 22.75 -3.94
N SER A 145 -3.94 23.26 -3.53
CA SER A 145 -2.81 22.47 -3.04
C SER A 145 -2.31 22.98 -1.69
N SER A 146 -1.72 22.10 -0.89
CA SER A 146 -0.96 22.45 0.33
C SER A 146 0.50 22.81 0.04
N TYR A 147 0.87 22.91 -1.24
CA TYR A 147 2.23 23.12 -1.70
C TYR A 147 2.29 24.26 -2.72
N CYS A 148 3.45 24.93 -2.81
CA CYS A 148 3.74 25.85 -3.92
C CYS A 148 3.83 25.06 -5.24
N ALA A 149 3.70 25.75 -6.37
CA ALA A 149 3.69 25.12 -7.70
C ALA A 149 4.79 24.07 -7.96
N PRO A 150 6.07 24.28 -7.60
CA PRO A 150 7.09 23.25 -7.81
C PRO A 150 6.93 22.03 -6.89
N HIS A 151 6.62 22.22 -5.60
CA HIS A 151 6.42 21.11 -4.67
C HIS A 151 5.09 20.37 -4.90
N ALA A 152 4.07 21.04 -5.44
CA ALA A 152 2.84 20.41 -5.89
C ALA A 152 3.15 19.39 -7.00
N ARG A 153 4.03 19.72 -7.95
CA ARG A 153 4.43 18.79 -9.03
C ARG A 153 5.21 17.58 -8.53
N LEU A 154 6.02 17.72 -7.48
CA LEU A 154 6.76 16.60 -6.90
C LEU A 154 5.88 15.64 -6.10
N THR A 155 4.88 16.17 -5.40
CA THR A 155 4.03 15.39 -4.49
C THR A 155 2.82 14.78 -5.20
N GLN A 156 2.36 15.40 -6.28
CA GLN A 156 1.34 14.83 -7.13
C GLN A 156 1.90 13.62 -7.84
N ARG A 157 1.32 12.45 -7.54
CA ARG A 157 1.51 11.27 -8.37
C ARG A 157 0.97 11.62 -9.75
N SER A 158 1.80 11.52 -10.79
CA SER A 158 1.31 11.59 -12.17
C SER A 158 0.30 10.45 -12.31
N VAL A 159 -0.98 10.79 -12.20
CA VAL A 159 -2.05 9.83 -12.41
C VAL A 159 -2.03 9.53 -13.90
N ALA A 160 -1.31 8.50 -14.31
CA ALA A 160 -1.75 7.74 -15.48
C ALA A 160 -3.17 7.32 -15.13
N ALA A 161 -4.17 7.95 -15.77
CA ALA A 161 -5.59 7.91 -15.48
C ALA A 161 -6.02 6.64 -14.72
N SER A 162 -5.88 6.66 -13.40
CA SER A 162 -6.38 5.59 -12.55
C SER A 162 -7.85 5.90 -12.43
N GLY A 163 -8.67 5.28 -13.29
CA GLY A 163 -10.13 5.40 -13.36
C GLY A 163 -10.84 4.90 -12.10
N ARG A 164 -10.47 5.41 -10.93
CA ARG A 164 -11.34 5.42 -9.77
C ARG A 164 -11.98 6.79 -9.74
N GLY A 165 -13.07 6.92 -10.49
CA GLY A 165 -13.96 8.07 -10.34
C GLY A 165 -14.33 8.20 -8.87
N ALA A 166 -14.01 9.34 -8.26
CA ALA A 166 -14.54 9.70 -6.96
C ALA A 166 -16.05 9.89 -7.15
N GLY A 167 -16.83 8.85 -6.85
CA GLY A 167 -18.27 8.98 -6.75
C GLY A 167 -18.63 9.96 -5.63
N PRO A 168 -19.72 10.74 -5.76
CA PRO A 168 -20.13 11.67 -4.72
C PRO A 168 -20.45 10.88 -3.44
N VAL A 169 -19.71 11.14 -2.37
CA VAL A 169 -20.04 10.63 -1.04
C VAL A 169 -21.17 11.51 -0.51
N VAL A 170 -22.39 10.98 -0.53
CA VAL A 170 -23.55 11.63 0.11
C VAL A 170 -23.54 11.26 1.59
N LEU A 171 -23.12 12.19 2.44
CA LEU A 171 -23.28 12.05 3.88
C LEU A 171 -24.73 12.37 4.26
N ARG A 172 -25.44 11.40 4.84
CA ARG A 172 -26.74 11.64 5.47
C ARG A 172 -26.53 12.08 6.91
N LEU A 173 -26.98 13.28 7.26
CA LEU A 173 -27.18 13.66 8.65
C LEU A 173 -28.32 12.81 9.24
N VAL A 174 -28.03 12.14 10.34
CA VAL A 174 -29.04 11.54 11.23
C VAL A 174 -29.19 12.47 12.43
N SER A 175 -30.39 13.01 12.63
CA SER A 175 -30.71 13.81 13.80
C SER A 175 -30.69 12.91 15.04
N ALA A 176 -30.01 13.39 16.10
CA ALA A 176 -30.07 12.77 17.41
C ALA A 176 -31.47 12.99 18.01
N ALA A 177 -32.05 11.91 18.56
CA ALA A 177 -33.27 11.93 19.35
C ALA A 177 -32.95 12.18 20.83
#